data_AF-A0DB74-F1
#
_entry.id   AF-A0DB74-F1
#
_cell.length_a   1.000
_cell.length_b   1.000
_cell.length_c   1.000
_cell.angle_alpha   90.00
_cell.angle_beta   90.00
_cell.angle_gamma   90.00
#
_symmetry.space_group_name_H-M   'P 1'
#
loop_
_entity.id
_entity.type
_entity.pdbx_description
1 polymer ?
#
loop_
_entity_poly.entity_id
_entity_poly.type
_entity_poly.pdbx_seq_one_letter_code
_entity_poly.pdbx_strand_id
1 'polypeptide(L)'
;MIIAHQAILRCLYAYFHQNEIPEVPTLDIPLHCVIKLTPAAYFCDEKRVLINPQTGEISIKEEYVQEFVRSKSKQKSFIDL
;
A
#
# COMPACT_ATOMS: atom_id res chain seq x y z
N MET A 1 3.91 -10.54 -13.04
CA MET A 1 2.78 -9.59 -13.16
C MET A 1 1.53 -10.28 -12.64
N ILE A 2 0.78 -9.65 -11.74
CA ILE A 2 -0.46 -10.21 -11.15
C ILE A 2 -1.61 -9.33 -11.61
N ILE A 3 -2.67 -9.93 -12.15
CA ILE A 3 -3.93 -9.26 -12.52
C ILE A 3 -5.04 -9.98 -11.75
N ALA A 4 -5.74 -9.25 -10.89
CA ALA A 4 -6.75 -9.82 -10.01
C ALA A 4 -7.83 -8.77 -9.66
N HIS A 5 -8.80 -9.17 -8.86
CA HIS A 5 -9.82 -8.27 -8.32
C HIS A 5 -9.30 -7.45 -7.14
N GLN A 6 -9.99 -6.34 -6.88
CA GLN A 6 -9.72 -5.38 -5.81
C GLN A 6 -9.41 -6.01 -4.45
N ALA A 7 -10.25 -6.93 -3.96
CA ALA A 7 -10.07 -7.56 -2.66
C ALA A 7 -8.75 -8.37 -2.55
N ILE A 8 -8.42 -9.14 -3.58
CA ILE A 8 -7.18 -9.95 -3.62
C ILE A 8 -5.97 -9.02 -3.64
N LEU A 9 -6.04 -7.94 -4.43
CA LEU A 9 -4.97 -6.96 -4.52
C LEU A 9 -4.73 -6.24 -3.19
N ARG A 10 -5.78 -5.91 -2.43
CA ARG A 10 -5.64 -5.35 -1.06
C ARG A 10 -4.91 -6.29 -0.12
N CYS A 11 -5.25 -7.58 -0.14
CA CYS A 11 -4.57 -8.59 0.69
C CYS A 11 -3.08 -8.71 0.33
N LEU A 12 -2.76 -8.74 -0.97
CA LEU A 12 -1.37 -8.79 -1.43
C LEU A 12 -0.61 -7.51 -1.08
N TYR A 13 -1.24 -6.35 -1.27
CA TYR A 13 -0.66 -5.06 -0.92
C TYR A 13 -0.33 -4.97 0.57
N ALA A 14 -1.29 -5.34 1.43
CA ALA A 14 -1.11 -5.36 2.88
C ALA A 14 0.01 -6.28 3.33
N TYR A 15 0.20 -7.42 2.64
CA TYR A 15 1.29 -8.34 2.95
C TYR A 15 2.67 -7.69 2.75
N PHE A 16 2.86 -6.94 1.67
CA PHE A 16 4.14 -6.26 1.39
C PHE A 16 4.34 -4.99 2.23
N HIS A 17 3.27 -4.29 2.59
CA HIS A 17 3.31 -3.06 3.39
C HIS A 17 3.11 -3.28 4.90
N GLN A 18 2.96 -4.53 5.35
CA GLN A 18 2.79 -4.87 6.76
C GLN A 18 1.58 -4.18 7.44
N ASN A 19 0.52 -3.87 6.67
CA ASN A 19 -0.71 -3.29 7.22
C ASN A 19 -1.41 -4.26 8.19
N GLU A 20 -2.08 -3.70 9.20
CA GLU A 20 -2.87 -4.50 10.15
C GLU A 20 -4.13 -5.08 9.47
N ILE A 21 -4.56 -6.28 9.88
CA ILE A 21 -5.71 -6.99 9.30
C ILE A 21 -6.99 -6.13 9.21
N PRO A 22 -7.35 -5.32 10.23
CA PRO A 22 -8.56 -4.48 10.18
C PRO A 22 -8.53 -3.40 9.09
N GLU A 23 -7.34 -3.00 8.63
CA GLU A 23 -7.16 -1.95 7.61
C GLU A 23 -7.20 -2.51 6.19
N VAL A 24 -6.91 -3.82 6.01
CA VAL A 24 -6.86 -4.46 4.68
C VAL A 24 -8.11 -4.18 3.82
N PRO A 25 -9.34 -4.26 4.35
CA PRO A 25 -10.54 -4.01 3.54
C PRO A 25 -10.66 -2.57 3.06
N THR A 26 -10.06 -1.60 3.75
CA THR A 26 -10.17 -0.15 3.46
C THR A 26 -9.03 0.39 2.61
N LEU A 27 -8.01 -0.42 2.30
CA LEU A 27 -6.88 -0.02 1.45
C LEU A 27 -7.31 0.44 0.05
N ASP A 28 -6.75 1.57 -0.38
CA ASP A 28 -7.05 2.16 -1.68
C ASP A 28 -6.20 1.54 -2.81
N ILE A 29 -6.86 0.79 -3.68
CA ILE A 29 -6.29 0.16 -4.87
C ILE A 29 -7.05 0.70 -6.10
N PRO A 30 -6.56 1.76 -6.78
CA PRO A 30 -7.28 2.36 -7.89
C PRO A 30 -7.36 1.43 -9.10
N LEU A 31 -8.44 1.56 -9.87
CA LEU A 31 -8.57 0.91 -11.19
C LEU A 31 -7.61 1.55 -12.20
N HIS A 32 -7.27 0.79 -13.24
CA HIS A 32 -6.39 1.25 -14.32
C HIS A 32 -5.04 1.81 -13.83
N CYS A 33 -4.56 1.29 -12.70
CA CYS A 33 -3.29 1.64 -12.10
C CYS A 33 -2.43 0.38 -11.97
N VAL A 34 -1.20 0.44 -12.48
CA VAL A 34 -0.18 -0.58 -12.21
C VAL A 34 0.62 -0.11 -11.01
N ILE A 35 0.56 -0.88 -9.92
CA ILE A 35 1.34 -0.64 -8.71
C ILE A 35 2.58 -1.51 -8.78
N LYS A 36 3.75 -0.88 -8.90
CA LYS A 36 5.05 -1.55 -8.84
C LYS A 36 5.60 -1.44 -7.43
N LEU A 37 5.73 -2.58 -6.77
CA LEU A 37 6.35 -2.72 -5.46
C LEU A 37 7.79 -3.19 -5.61
N THR A 38 8.73 -2.48 -4.98
CA THR A 38 10.16 -2.87 -4.94
C THR A 38 10.55 -3.05 -3.47
N PRO A 39 10.57 -4.29 -2.95
CA PRO A 39 10.90 -4.53 -1.55
C PRO A 39 12.36 -4.17 -1.26
N ALA A 40 12.58 -3.45 -0.17
CA ALA A 40 13.88 -3.12 0.39
C ALA A 40 14.02 -3.72 1.81
N ALA A 41 15.15 -3.50 2.49
CA ALA A 41 15.44 -4.15 3.76
C ALA A 41 14.45 -3.81 4.90
N TYR A 42 13.84 -2.62 4.87
CA TYR A 42 12.96 -2.13 5.95
C TYR A 42 11.66 -1.48 5.45
N PHE A 43 11.52 -1.30 4.14
CA PHE A 43 10.37 -0.63 3.53
C PHE A 43 10.11 -1.24 2.15
N CYS A 44 8.98 -0.85 1.56
CA CYS A 44 8.63 -1.21 0.19
C CYS A 44 8.50 0.07 -0.63
N ASP A 45 9.32 0.22 -1.67
CA ASP A 45 9.18 1.34 -2.59
C ASP A 45 7.97 1.10 -3.50
N GLU A 46 7.17 2.13 -3.67
CA GLU A 46 5.98 2.08 -4.49
C GLU A 46 6.06 3.05 -5.67
N LYS A 47 5.72 2.55 -6.86
CA LYS A 47 5.47 3.38 -8.04
C LYS A 47 4.10 3.07 -8.61
N ARG A 48 3.24 4.09 -8.71
CA ARG A 48 1.92 4.00 -9.32
C ARG A 48 1.99 4.52 -10.75
N VAL A 49 1.62 3.66 -11.69
CA VAL A 49 1.52 4.00 -13.10
C VAL A 49 0.05 4.01 -13.46
N LEU A 50 -0.53 5.20 -13.54
CA LEU A 50 -1.91 5.41 -13.95
C LEU A 50 -1.99 5.38 -15.47
N ILE A 51 -2.94 4.60 -15.99
CA ILE A 51 -3.17 4.43 -17.41
C ILE A 51 -4.57 4.95 -17.70
N ASN A 52 -4.68 5.95 -18.58
CA ASN A 52 -5.98 6.40 -19.06
C ASN A 52 -6.55 5.34 -20.03
N PRO A 53 -7.69 4.71 -19.73
CA PRO A 53 -8.24 3.65 -20.60
C PRO A 53 -8.76 4.17 -21.94
N GLN A 54 -9.02 5.48 -22.07
CA GLN A 54 -9.56 6.08 -23.29
C GLN A 54 -8.45 6.62 -24.22
N THR A 55 -7.44 7.28 -23.64
CA THR A 55 -6.36 7.92 -24.42
C THR A 55 -5.08 7.10 -24.48
N GLY A 56 -4.93 6.11 -23.59
CA GLY A 56 -3.68 5.35 -23.42
C GLY A 56 -2.55 6.16 -22.78
N GLU A 57 -2.83 7.38 -22.34
CA GLU A 57 -1.85 8.24 -21.66
C GLU A 57 -1.40 7.63 -20.33
N ILE A 58 -0.10 7.71 -20.07
CA ILE A 58 0.53 7.13 -18.89
C ILE A 58 1.01 8.26 -17.98
N SER A 59 0.59 8.23 -16.72
CA SER A 59 1.05 9.16 -15.67
C SER A 59 1.73 8.39 -14.55
N ILE A 60 2.99 8.74 -14.25
CA ILE A 60 3.79 8.06 -13.23
C ILE A 60 3.78 8.91 -11.97
N LYS A 61 3.41 8.30 -10.84
CA LYS A 61 3.55 8.85 -9.50
C LYS A 61 4.55 7.98 -8.73
N GLU A 62 5.64 8.58 -8.27
CA GLU A 62 6.57 7.95 -7.35
C GLU A 62 6.20 8.38 -5.93
N GLU A 63 5.87 7.41 -5.08
CA GLU A 63 5.52 7.66 -3.70
C GLU A 63 6.39 6.77 -2.82
N TYR A 64 7.27 7.39 -2.04
CA TYR A 64 8.16 6.67 -1.14
C TYR A 64 7.45 6.48 0.20
N VAL A 65 7.04 5.25 0.50
CA VAL A 65 6.48 4.90 1.80
C VAL A 65 7.62 4.67 2.78
N GLN A 66 8.08 5.74 3.44
CA GLN A 66 9.03 5.63 4.55
C GLN A 66 8.31 5.17 5.81
N GLU A 67 8.14 3.86 5.97
CA GLU A 67 7.66 3.33 7.24
C GLU A 67 8.86 3.24 8.21
N PHE A 68 8.92 4.26 9.06
CA PHE A 68 9.87 4.37 10.16
C PHE A 68 9.87 3.08 10.99
N VAL A 69 10.99 2.36 10.93
CA VAL A 69 11.27 1.19 11.76
C VAL A 69 10.89 1.50 13.21
N ARG A 70 9.77 0.91 13.66
CA ARG A 70 9.49 0.62 15.07
C ARG A 70 9.47 1.84 16.01
N SER A 71 8.44 2.68 15.92
CA SER A 71 7.93 3.42 17.10
C SER A 71 6.40 3.51 17.18
N LYS A 72 5.72 2.38 17.36
CA LYS A 72 4.53 2.35 18.23
C LYS A 72 4.96 1.76 19.60
N SER A 73 5.67 2.54 20.39
CA SER A 73 5.70 2.35 21.85
C SER A 73 5.33 3.67 22.53
N LYS A 74 4.31 3.62 23.40
CA LYS A 74 3.73 4.68 24.25
C LYS A 74 2.90 5.77 23.57
N GLN A 75 1.57 5.57 23.55
CA GLN A 75 0.63 6.38 24.35
C GLN A 75 -0.78 5.75 24.42
N LYS A 76 -1.04 4.99 25.48
CA LYS A 76 -2.27 5.09 26.27
C LYS A 76 -1.93 4.63 27.69
N SER A 77 -1.58 5.60 28.52
CA SER A 77 -1.70 5.56 29.98
C SER A 77 -3.08 4.97 30.34
N PHE A 78 -3.18 4.02 31.27
CA PHE A 78 -3.45 4.33 32.69
C PHE A 78 -4.57 5.40 32.73
N ILE A 79 -5.87 5.09 32.83
CA ILE A 79 -6.67 4.41 33.87
C ILE A 79 -7.87 3.77 33.11
N ASP A 80 -8.29 2.55 33.40
CA ASP A 80 -9.46 2.27 34.24
C ASP A 80 -9.37 0.85 34.82
N LEU A 81 -9.69 0.76 36.12
CA LEU A 81 -9.93 -0.47 36.88
C LEU A 81 -10.98 -1.37 36.22
#